data_AF-A0A077JEE8-F1
#
_entry.id   AF-A0A077JEE8-F1
#
_cell.length_a   1.000
_cell.length_b   1.000
_cell.length_c   1.000
_cell.angle_alpha   90.00
_cell.angle_beta   90.00
_cell.angle_gamma   90.00
#
_symmetry.space_group_name_H-M   'P 1'
#
loop_
_entity.id
_entity.type
_entity.pdbx_description
1 polymer ?
#
loop_
_entity_poly.entity_id
_entity_poly.type
_entity_poly.pdbx_seq_one_letter_code
_entity_poly.pdbx_strand_id
1 'polypeptide(L)'
;MNHRLLKWSIFINIVRLVLELNSGVALPPPEDIPEEILRTEIVTEGRSPIDGKPLTSGEYAEIKARLAESPYPSELNSQFKHMIFLLKIRKMLKTFFPLDLF
;
A
#
# COMPACT_ATOMS: atom_id res chain seq x y z
N MET A 1 -49.76 -14.01 15.29
CA MET A 1 -48.65 -13.28 14.63
C MET A 1 -49.25 -12.22 13.70
N ASN A 2 -48.93 -10.94 13.92
CA ASN A 2 -49.63 -9.84 13.24
C ASN A 2 -49.10 -9.63 11.83
N HIS A 3 -49.81 -10.18 10.83
CA HIS A 3 -49.46 -10.15 9.40
C HIS A 3 -49.22 -8.74 8.84
N ARG A 4 -49.80 -7.70 9.45
CA ARG A 4 -49.57 -6.29 9.10
C ARG A 4 -48.13 -5.83 9.40
N LEU A 5 -47.57 -6.25 10.54
CA LEU A 5 -46.22 -5.90 10.96
C LEU A 5 -45.17 -6.57 10.08
N LEU A 6 -45.41 -7.82 9.67
CA LEU A 6 -44.53 -8.56 8.78
C LEU A 6 -44.43 -7.90 7.39
N LYS A 7 -45.57 -7.52 6.80
CA LYS A 7 -45.61 -6.84 5.50
C LYS A 7 -44.88 -5.50 5.53
N TRP A 8 -45.03 -4.76 6.63
CA TRP A 8 -44.32 -3.50 6.85
C TRP A 8 -42.80 -3.70 6.94
N SER A 9 -42.35 -4.69 7.70
CA SER A 9 -40.93 -5.02 7.82
C SER A 9 -40.30 -5.40 6.46
N ILE A 10 -41.00 -6.20 5.65
CA ILE A 10 -40.53 -6.60 4.32
C ILE A 10 -40.42 -5.38 3.40
N PHE A 11 -41.44 -4.52 3.38
CA PHE A 11 -41.44 -3.32 2.55
C PHE A 11 -40.28 -2.38 2.91
N ILE A 12 -40.05 -2.16 4.20
CA ILE A 12 -38.94 -1.33 4.69
C ILE A 12 -37.59 -1.91 4.27
N ASN A 13 -37.41 -3.23 4.38
CA ASN A 13 -36.16 -3.87 3.97
C ASN A 13 -35.91 -3.76 2.45
N ILE A 14 -36.95 -3.89 1.63
CA ILE A 14 -36.82 -3.76 0.16
C ILE A 14 -36.47 -2.31 -0.22
N VAL A 15 -37.15 -1.33 0.36
CA VAL A 15 -36.85 0.09 0.10
C VAL A 15 -35.41 0.43 0.51
N ARG A 16 -34.96 -0.06 1.67
CA ARG A 16 -33.59 0.11 2.13
C ARG A 16 -32.59 -0.51 1.16
N LEU A 17 -32.85 -1.73 0.68
CA LEU A 17 -31.99 -2.41 -0.29
C LEU A 17 -31.87 -1.62 -1.59
N VAL A 18 -32.98 -1.05 -2.10
CA VAL A 18 -32.95 -0.26 -3.34
C VAL A 18 -32.19 1.06 -3.18
N LEU A 19 -32.29 1.70 -2.00
CA LEU A 19 -31.54 2.93 -1.70
C LEU A 19 -30.03 2.69 -1.57
N GLU A 20 -29.62 1.51 -1.07
CA GLU A 20 -28.21 1.14 -0.90
C GLU A 20 -27.52 0.73 -2.21
N LEU A 21 -28.24 0.55 -3.32
CA LEU A 21 -27.69 0.15 -4.62
C LEU A 21 -27.07 1.29 -5.46
N ASN A 22 -27.01 2.52 -4.93
CA ASN A 22 -26.47 3.66 -5.68
C ASN A 22 -24.94 3.76 -5.61
N SER A 23 -24.25 2.68 -5.99
CA SER A 23 -22.79 2.68 -6.19
C SER A 23 -22.52 3.00 -7.66
N GLY A 24 -22.56 4.30 -7.99
CA GLY A 24 -22.27 4.79 -9.33
C GLY A 24 -20.82 4.50 -9.73
N VAL A 25 -20.63 3.89 -10.90
CA VAL A 25 -19.37 3.93 -11.64
C VAL A 25 -19.21 5.37 -12.13
N ALA A 26 -18.55 6.20 -11.33
CA ALA A 26 -18.23 7.57 -11.72
C ALA A 26 -17.04 7.53 -12.68
N LEU A 27 -17.13 8.28 -13.79
CA LEU A 27 -15.95 8.60 -14.58
C LEU A 27 -14.97 9.39 -13.68
N PRO A 28 -13.65 9.18 -13.83
CA PRO A 28 -12.67 10.01 -13.14
C PRO A 28 -12.91 11.49 -13.48
N PRO A 29 -12.63 12.41 -12.54
CA PRO A 29 -12.80 13.84 -12.78
C PRO A 29 -11.99 14.26 -14.02
N PRO A 30 -12.51 15.20 -14.84
CA PRO A 30 -11.89 15.59 -16.11
C PRO A 30 -10.51 16.26 -15.93
N GLU A 31 -10.16 16.68 -14.71
CA GLU A 31 -8.84 17.16 -14.36
C GLU A 31 -7.79 16.04 -14.23
N ASP A 32 -8.20 14.78 -14.06
CA ASP A 32 -7.28 13.65 -13.98
C ASP A 32 -6.73 13.30 -15.37
N ILE A 33 -5.41 13.10 -15.43
CA ILE A 33 -4.74 12.71 -16.67
C ILE A 33 -5.14 11.25 -17.00
N PRO A 34 -5.65 10.99 -18.21
CA PRO A 34 -6.03 9.64 -18.61
C PRO A 34 -4.82 8.70 -18.66
N GLU A 35 -5.07 7.43 -18.34
CA GLU A 35 -4.03 6.41 -18.22
C GLU A 35 -3.27 6.19 -19.53
N GLU A 36 -3.93 6.37 -20.67
CA GLU A 36 -3.33 6.27 -22.00
C GLU A 36 -2.22 7.30 -22.21
N ILE A 37 -2.36 8.50 -21.64
CA ILE A 37 -1.34 9.54 -21.70
C ILE A 37 -0.18 9.19 -20.78
N LEU A 38 -0.46 8.75 -19.54
CA LEU A 38 0.56 8.33 -18.58
C LEU A 38 1.40 7.15 -19.09
N ARG A 39 0.81 6.24 -19.85
CA ARG A 39 1.52 5.11 -20.49
C ARG A 39 2.50 5.56 -21.57
N THR A 40 2.29 6.74 -22.15
CA THR A 40 3.19 7.31 -23.17
C THR A 40 4.22 8.27 -22.59
N GLU A 41 4.07 8.69 -21.34
CA GLU A 41 4.99 9.59 -20.67
C GLU A 41 6.31 8.86 -20.37
N ILE A 42 7.40 9.31 -20.99
CA ILE A 42 8.74 8.82 -20.69
C ILE A 42 9.20 9.52 -19.42
N VAL A 43 9.15 8.80 -18.29
CA VAL A 43 9.63 9.29 -16.99
C VAL A 43 11.15 9.51 -17.07
N THR A 44 11.56 10.73 -17.43
CA THR A 44 12.97 11.13 -17.51
C THR A 44 13.57 11.45 -16.15
N GLU A 45 12.72 11.77 -15.17
CA GLU A 45 13.13 12.11 -13.81
C GLU A 45 13.17 10.85 -12.93
N GLY A 46 14.38 10.30 -12.74
CA GLY A 46 14.63 9.27 -11.74
C GLY A 46 14.83 9.90 -10.36
N ARG A 47 14.63 9.13 -9.30
CA ARG A 47 15.14 9.49 -7.96
C ARG A 47 16.28 8.55 -7.58
N SER A 48 17.30 9.09 -6.92
CA SER A 48 18.40 8.29 -6.41
C SER A 48 17.87 7.23 -5.44
N PRO A 49 18.22 5.93 -5.62
CA PRO A 49 17.79 4.86 -4.72
C PRO A 49 18.42 4.97 -3.32
N ILE A 50 19.40 5.86 -3.14
CA ILE A 50 20.13 6.06 -1.88
C ILE A 50 19.53 7.24 -1.11
N ASP A 51 19.34 8.39 -1.78
CA ASP A 51 18.99 9.66 -1.12
C ASP A 51 17.62 10.24 -1.52
N GLY A 52 16.92 9.65 -2.51
CA GLY A 52 15.63 10.14 -2.99
C GLY A 52 15.65 11.49 -3.71
N LYS A 53 16.84 12.05 -3.97
CA LYS A 53 17.06 13.28 -4.75
C LYS A 53 16.75 13.05 -6.24
N PRO A 54 16.28 14.08 -6.97
CA PRO A 54 16.10 14.00 -8.42
C PRO A 54 17.45 13.69 -9.09
N LEU A 55 17.41 12.79 -10.06
CA LEU A 55 18.56 12.19 -10.71
C LEU A 55 18.28 12.04 -12.21
N THR A 56 19.25 12.37 -13.04
CA THR A 56 19.12 12.18 -14.48
C THR A 56 19.24 10.69 -14.86
N SER A 57 18.69 10.30 -16.02
CA SER A 57 18.69 8.90 -16.45
C SER A 57 20.10 8.32 -16.61
N GLY A 58 21.09 9.15 -16.98
CA GLY A 58 22.50 8.75 -17.10
C GLY A 58 23.15 8.46 -15.75
N GLU A 59 22.99 9.38 -14.79
CA GLU A 59 23.52 9.19 -13.43
C GLU A 59 22.87 7.97 -12.74
N TYR A 60 21.59 7.70 -13.02
CA TYR A 60 20.91 6.50 -12.54
C TYR A 60 21.52 5.21 -13.11
N ALA A 61 21.86 5.19 -14.40
CA ALA A 61 22.51 4.05 -15.03
C ALA A 61 23.89 3.78 -14.41
N GLU A 62 24.68 4.82 -14.14
CA GLU A 62 25.98 4.71 -13.46
C GLU A 62 25.86 4.17 -12.03
N ILE A 63 24.91 4.68 -11.24
CA ILE A 63 24.66 4.20 -9.87
C ILE A 63 24.25 2.72 -9.90
N LYS A 64 23.38 2.33 -10.84
CA LYS A 64 22.99 0.93 -11.00
C LYS A 64 24.16 0.03 -11.41
N ALA A 65 25.03 0.48 -12.30
CA ALA A 65 26.22 -0.27 -12.69
C ALA A 65 27.14 -0.51 -11.47
N ARG A 66 27.40 0.53 -10.67
CA ARG A 66 28.19 0.42 -9.43
C ARG A 66 27.55 -0.49 -8.37
N LEU A 67 26.22 -0.46 -8.24
CA LEU A 67 25.51 -1.34 -7.30
C LEU A 67 25.48 -2.79 -7.78
N ALA A 68 25.42 -3.02 -9.10
CA ALA A 68 25.45 -4.35 -9.68
C ALA A 68 26.82 -5.03 -9.59
N GLU A 69 27.90 -4.25 -9.52
CA GLU A 69 29.28 -4.77 -9.38
C GLU A 69 29.62 -5.32 -8.00
N SER A 70 28.81 -5.07 -6.95
CA SER A 70 29.06 -5.66 -5.62
C SER A 70 28.54 -7.09 -5.57
N PRO A 71 29.40 -8.13 -5.52
CA PRO A 71 28.95 -9.51 -5.35
C PRO A 71 28.48 -9.79 -3.91
N TYR A 72 28.66 -8.84 -2.98
CA TYR A 72 28.27 -8.97 -1.60
C TYR A 72 26.95 -8.23 -1.32
N PRO A 73 26.01 -8.85 -0.59
CA PRO A 73 24.83 -8.14 -0.11
C PRO A 73 25.29 -6.99 0.77
N SER A 74 24.66 -5.83 0.60
CA SER A 74 24.92 -4.63 1.41
C SER A 74 24.96 -5.00 2.90
N GLU A 75 26.13 -4.86 3.53
CA GLU A 75 26.30 -5.23 4.92
C GLU A 75 25.46 -4.30 5.79
N LEU A 76 24.33 -4.79 6.30
CA LEU A 76 23.56 -4.07 7.30
C LEU A 76 24.46 -3.79 8.50
N ASN A 77 24.52 -2.52 8.91
CA ASN A 77 25.26 -2.09 10.09
C ASN A 77 24.87 -2.98 11.29
N SER A 78 25.87 -3.38 12.07
CA SER A 78 25.75 -4.29 13.21
C SER A 78 24.68 -3.86 14.21
N GLN A 79 24.49 -2.54 14.40
CA GLN A 79 23.45 -1.99 15.27
C GLN A 79 22.03 -2.33 14.78
N PHE A 80 21.79 -2.27 13.46
CA PHE A 80 20.49 -2.63 12.88
C PHE A 80 20.25 -4.14 12.95
N LYS A 81 21.28 -4.96 12.73
CA LYS A 81 21.20 -6.42 12.92
C LYS A 81 20.76 -6.76 14.35
N HIS A 82 21.35 -6.08 15.34
CA HIS A 82 20.99 -6.24 16.75
C HIS A 82 19.56 -5.78 17.05
N MET A 83 19.15 -4.62 16.53
CA MET A 83 17.78 -4.11 16.68
C MET A 83 16.74 -5.09 16.11
N ILE A 84 16.97 -5.59 14.89
CA ILE A 84 16.08 -6.58 14.24
C ILE A 84 16.00 -7.86 15.08
N PHE A 85 17.11 -8.31 15.65
CA PHE A 85 17.13 -9.47 16.54
C PHE A 85 16.26 -9.27 17.79
N LEU A 86 16.38 -8.13 18.47
CA LEU A 86 15.55 -7.80 19.63
C LEU A 86 14.06 -7.73 19.27
N LEU A 87 13.72 -7.16 18.10
CA LEU A 87 12.34 -7.11 17.61
C LEU A 87 11.78 -8.52 17.34
N LYS A 88 12.59 -9.43 16.79
CA LYS A 88 12.20 -10.83 16.58
C LYS A 88 11.93 -11.54 17.91
N ILE A 89 12.78 -11.33 18.92
CA ILE A 89 12.54 -11.87 20.27
C ILE A 89 11.25 -11.30 20.86
N ARG A 90 11.05 -9.98 20.80
CA ARG A 90 9.81 -9.34 21.30
C ARG A 90 8.57 -9.94 20.62
N LYS A 91 8.61 -10.12 19.29
CA LYS A 91 7.51 -10.72 18.54
C LYS A 91 7.26 -12.17 19.01
N MET A 92 8.32 -12.97 19.15
CA MET A 92 8.23 -14.35 19.62
C MET A 92 7.60 -14.43 21.02
N LEU A 93 8.05 -13.58 21.95
CA LEU A 93 7.52 -13.51 23.30
C LEU A 93 6.03 -13.13 23.29
N LYS A 94 5.63 -12.12 22.50
CA LYS A 94 4.21 -11.76 22.33
C LYS A 94 3.37 -12.89 21.75
N THR A 95 3.93 -13.71 20.86
CA THR A 95 3.22 -14.85 20.26
C THR A 95 2.99 -15.98 21.26
N PHE A 96 3.99 -16.34 22.08
CA PHE A 96 3.88 -17.46 23.01
C PHE A 96 3.28 -17.08 24.37
N PHE A 97 3.45 -15.83 24.77
CA PHE A 97 2.86 -15.28 25.98
C PHE A 97 1.97 -14.11 25.58
N PRO A 98 0.70 -14.37 25.18
CA PRO A 98 -0.32 -13.35 25.04
C PRO A 98 -0.70 -12.85 26.44
N LEU A 99 0.25 -12.20 27.12
CA LEU A 99 -0.03 -11.40 28.29
C LEU A 99 -0.45 -10.04 27.77
N ASP A 100 -1.76 -9.80 27.78
CA ASP A 100 -2.37 -8.47 27.62
C ASP A 100 -2.03 -7.60 28.84
N LEU A 101 -0.73 -7.38 29.09
CA LEU A 101 -0.24 -6.50 30.12
C LEU A 101 0.48 -5.34 29.42
N PHE A 102 -0.22 -4.20 29.43
CA PHE A 102 -0.03 -2.91 28.74
C PHE A 102 -0.73 -2.74 27.39
#